data_AF-A0A6C0P8Z0-F1
#
_entry.id   AF-A0A6C0P8Z0-F1
#
_cell.length_a   1.000
_cell.length_b   1.000
_cell.length_c   1.000
_cell.angle_alpha   90.00
_cell.angle_beta   90.00
_cell.angle_gamma   90.00
#
_symmetry.space_group_name_H-M   'P 1'
#
loop_
_entity.id
_entity.type
_entity.pdbx_description
1 polymer ?
#
loop_
_entity_poly.entity_id
_entity_poly.type
_entity_poly.pdbx_seq_one_letter_code
_entity_poly.pdbx_strand_id
1 'polypeptide(L)' 'MILALLSPHSAASPAKYGFINKSGKLVIPAKYDETTAFSEGLAAMKTEGGAGTGSQDKWAYLDSEGNTVIQQVWLPSE' A
#
# COMPACT_ATOMS: atom_id res chain seq x y z
N MET A 1 -28.24 -23.01 -10.86
CA MET A 1 -26.80 -22.63 -10.89
C MET A 1 -26.65 -21.43 -9.97
N ILE A 2 -25.60 -21.41 -9.15
CA ILE A 2 -25.61 -20.95 -7.74
C ILE A 2 -25.94 -19.46 -7.54
N LEU A 3 -26.81 -19.23 -6.57
CA LEU A 3 -27.28 -17.97 -5.99
C LEU A 3 -26.17 -17.33 -5.12
N ALA A 4 -25.84 -16.06 -5.30
CA ALA A 4 -25.02 -15.29 -4.38
C ALA A 4 -25.79 -14.06 -3.86
N LEU A 5 -26.26 -14.16 -2.61
CA LEU A 5 -26.81 -13.10 -1.78
C LEU A 5 -25.67 -12.52 -0.92
N LEU A 6 -25.28 -11.26 -1.13
CA LEU A 6 -24.67 -10.35 -0.13
C LEU A 6 -24.54 -8.96 -0.80
N SER A 7 -25.47 -8.04 -0.55
CA SER A 7 -25.30 -6.90 0.40
C SER A 7 -24.79 -5.61 -0.29
N PRO A 8 -25.28 -4.43 0.14
CA PRO A 8 -25.15 -3.17 -0.60
C PRO A 8 -23.70 -2.68 -0.53
N HIS A 9 -22.98 -2.59 -1.64
CA HIS A 9 -21.59 -2.11 -1.62
C HIS A 9 -21.51 -0.58 -1.65
N SER A 10 -22.18 0.08 -0.69
CA SER A 10 -21.66 1.33 -0.13
C SER A 10 -20.59 0.95 0.90
N ALA A 11 -19.49 0.43 0.38
CA ALA A 11 -18.24 0.37 1.10
C ALA A 11 -17.20 0.84 0.09
N ALA A 12 -16.97 2.15 0.06
CA ALA A 12 -15.78 2.68 -0.58
C ALA A 12 -14.58 2.05 0.16
N SER A 13 -14.19 0.86 -0.27
CA SER A 13 -12.96 0.23 0.16
C SER A 13 -11.87 1.27 -0.10
N PRO A 14 -11.03 1.62 0.89
CA PRO A 14 -9.98 2.60 0.66
C PRO A 14 -9.21 2.18 -0.58
N ALA A 15 -9.06 3.11 -1.53
CA ALA A 15 -8.37 2.83 -2.77
C ALA A 15 -6.96 2.37 -2.42
N LYS A 16 -6.65 1.10 -2.72
CA LYS A 16 -5.31 0.58 -2.53
C LYS A 16 -4.46 0.94 -3.75
N TYR A 17 -3.23 1.36 -3.51
CA TYR A 17 -2.27 1.77 -4.53
C TYR A 17 -1.22 0.68 -4.75
N GLY A 18 -0.79 0.57 -6.01
CA GLY A 18 0.25 -0.34 -6.49
C GLY A 18 0.94 0.28 -7.70
N PHE A 19 2.02 -0.34 -8.16
CA PHE A 19 2.85 0.20 -9.23
C PHE A 19 2.90 -0.76 -10.41
N ILE A 20 2.81 -0.17 -11.60
CA ILE A 20 2.97 -0.85 -12.89
C ILE A 20 4.25 -0.37 -13.55
N ASN A 21 4.93 -1.25 -14.29
CA ASN A 21 6.06 -0.84 -15.11
C ASN A 21 5.59 -0.15 -16.40
N LYS A 22 6.55 0.37 -17.19
CA LYS A 22 6.28 0.99 -18.50
C LYS A 22 5.64 0.05 -19.52
N SER A 23 5.75 -1.27 -19.32
CA SER A 23 5.11 -2.29 -20.16
C SER A 23 3.67 -2.61 -19.72
N GLY A 24 3.14 -1.93 -18.70
CA GLY A 24 1.81 -2.17 -18.15
C GLY A 24 1.71 -3.42 -17.26
N LYS A 25 2.84 -4.03 -16.91
CA LYS A 25 2.87 -5.18 -15.98
C LYS A 25 2.83 -4.68 -14.55
N LEU A 26 1.96 -5.26 -13.74
CA LEU A 26 1.93 -5.05 -12.30
C LEU A 26 3.24 -5.53 -11.68
N VAL A 27 3.99 -4.60 -11.10
CA VAL A 27 5.24 -4.87 -10.37
C VAL A 27 4.93 -4.96 -8.88
N ILE A 28 4.09 -4.04 -8.40
CA ILE A 28 3.76 -3.89 -6.99
C ILE A 28 2.24 -4.00 -6.85
N PRO A 29 1.73 -5.01 -6.14
CA PRO A 29 0.30 -5.22 -6.02
C PRO A 29 -0.36 -4.07 -5.27
N ALA A 30 -1.59 -3.74 -5.66
CA ALA A 30 -2.39 -2.69 -5.04
C ALA A 30 -2.85 -3.10 -3.64
N LYS A 31 -1.97 -2.93 -2.65
CA LYS A 31 -2.19 -3.32 -1.24
C LYS A 31 -1.90 -2.19 -0.26
N TYR A 32 -1.38 -1.08 -0.74
CA TYR A 32 -0.93 0.04 0.07
C TYR A 32 -2.00 1.11 0.15
N ASP A 33 -2.12 1.80 1.27
CA ASP A 33 -3.13 2.83 1.47
C ASP A 33 -2.73 4.14 0.84
N GLU A 34 -1.43 4.44 0.85
CA GLU A 34 -0.86 5.59 0.17
C GLU A 34 0.51 5.23 -0.41
N THR A 35 0.85 5.85 -1.54
CA THR A 35 2.17 5.71 -2.17
C THR A 35 2.62 7.05 -2.71
N THR A 36 3.92 7.31 -2.64
CA THR A 36 4.55 8.52 -3.18
C THR A 36 5.17 8.24 -4.55
N ALA A 37 5.45 9.30 -5.31
CA ALA A 37 6.19 9.18 -6.56
C ALA A 37 7.62 8.67 -6.31
N PHE A 38 8.17 7.96 -7.29
CA PHE A 38 9.58 7.56 -7.25
C PHE A 38 10.49 8.81 -7.27
N SER A 39 11.39 8.89 -6.31
CA SER A 39 12.48 9.87 -6.24
C SER A 39 13.78 9.11 -6.00
N GLU A 40 14.84 9.44 -6.75
CA GLU A 40 16.16 8.79 -6.62
C GLU A 40 16.14 7.25 -6.78
N GLY A 41 15.14 6.73 -7.51
CA GLY A 41 14.97 5.27 -7.71
C GLY A 41 14.19 4.55 -6.61
N LEU A 42 13.71 5.27 -5.60
CA LEU A 42 12.91 4.72 -4.51
C LEU A 42 11.54 5.41 -4.43
N ALA A 43 10.49 4.69 -4.05
CA ALA A 43 9.19 5.28 -3.71
C ALA A 43 8.82 4.89 -2.28
N ALA A 44 8.27 5.84 -1.52
CA ALA A 44 7.73 5.56 -0.21
C ALA A 44 6.28 5.06 -0.32
N MET A 45 5.94 4.03 0.43
CA MET A 45 4.59 3.48 0.55
C MET A 45 4.18 3.42 2.02
N LYS A 46 2.91 3.66 2.26
CA LYS A 46 2.28 3.59 3.57
C LYS A 46 1.31 2.42 3.58
N THR A 47 1.48 1.54 4.54
CA THR A 47 0.48 0.53 4.88
C THR A 47 -0.32 1.01 6.08
N GLU A 48 -1.65 0.95 6.02
CA GLU A 48 -2.49 1.18 7.18
C GLU A 48 -2.08 0.24 8.32
N GLY A 49 -1.66 0.82 9.45
CA GLY A 49 -1.64 0.12 10.72
C GLY A 49 -3.10 -0.06 11.13
N GLY A 50 -3.60 -1.29 11.06
CA GLY A 50 -5.03 -1.62 11.07
C GLY A 50 -5.91 -0.75 11.97
N ALA A 51 -7.10 -0.44 11.46
CA ALA A 51 -8.15 0.32 12.12
C ALA A 51 -8.42 -0.20 13.54
N GLY A 52 -7.86 0.49 14.53
CA GLY A 52 -8.01 0.16 15.93
C GLY A 52 -6.82 0.63 16.74
N THR A 53 -6.98 1.77 17.43
CA THR A 53 -6.21 2.16 18.62
C THR A 53 -4.70 2.39 18.41
N GLY A 54 -4.30 3.64 18.13
CA GLY A 54 -2.91 4.08 18.31
C GLY A 54 -1.88 3.58 17.29
N SER A 55 -2.33 3.07 16.15
CA SER A 55 -1.52 2.41 15.13
C SER A 55 -0.56 3.38 14.45
N GLN A 56 0.74 3.11 14.56
CA GLN A 56 1.78 3.89 13.89
C GLN A 56 1.75 3.61 12.39
N ASP A 57 1.63 4.66 11.58
CA ASP A 57 1.75 4.57 10.12
C ASP A 57 3.08 3.90 9.77
N LYS A 58 3.04 2.72 9.16
CA LYS A 58 4.26 2.02 8.73
C LYS A 58 4.60 2.45 7.30
N TRP A 59 5.75 3.10 7.18
CA TRP A 59 6.30 3.51 5.89
C TRP A 59 7.41 2.57 5.44
N ALA A 60 7.45 2.27 4.16
CA ALA A 60 8.50 1.48 3.54
C ALA A 60 8.93 2.12 2.22
N TYR A 61 10.18 1.95 1.84
CA TYR A 61 10.69 2.32 0.53
C TYR A 61 10.86 1.09 -0.32
N LEU A 62 10.32 1.18 -1.53
CA LEU A 62 10.48 0.18 -2.58
C LEU A 62 11.31 0.75 -3.73
N ASP A 63 12.04 -0.13 -4.41
CA ASP A 63 12.68 0.21 -5.68
C ASP A 63 11.68 0.10 -6.85
N SER A 64 12.12 0.46 -8.06
CA SER A 64 11.30 0.34 -9.28
C SER A 64 10.88 -1.08 -9.64
N GLU A 65 11.47 -2.10 -9.02
CA GLU A 65 11.17 -3.52 -9.18
C GLU A 65 10.21 -4.03 -8.11
N GLY A 66 9.84 -3.19 -7.14
CA GLY A 66 8.96 -3.54 -6.04
C GLY A 66 9.61 -4.27 -4.89
N ASN A 67 10.95 -4.35 -4.87
CA ASN A 67 11.63 -4.89 -3.70
C ASN A 67 11.63 -3.81 -2.62
N THR A 68 11.24 -4.21 -1.42
CA THR A 68 11.33 -3.31 -0.27
C THR A 68 12.80 -3.16 0.10
N VAL A 69 13.38 -2.00 -0.19
CA VAL A 69 14.79 -1.70 0.10
C VAL A 69 14.94 -1.22 1.55
N ILE A 70 13.97 -0.45 2.05
CA ILE A 70 14.00 0.09 3.42
C ILE A 70 12.63 -0.10 4.06
N GLN A 71 12.59 -0.71 5.24
CA GLN A 71 11.39 -0.67 6.10
C GLN A 71 11.65 0.36 7.19
N GLN A 72 11.00 1.52 7.15
CA GLN A 72 11.07 2.45 8.27
C GLN A 72 10.02 2.05 9.31
N VAL A 73 10.50 1.40 10.38
CA VAL A 73 9.87 1.52 11.69
C VAL A 73 10.33 2.86 12.25
N TRP A 74 9.39 3.74 12.57
CA TRP A 74 9.73 4.95 13.31
C TRP A 74 10.15 4.52 14.72
N LEU A 75 11.40 4.80 15.09
CA LEU A 75 11.86 4.67 16.47
C LEU A 75 11.11 5.74 17.27
N PRO A 76 10.37 5.40 18.35
CA PRO A 76 9.67 6.39 19.12
C PRO A 76 10.66 7.46 19.59
N SER A 77 10.42 8.72 19.25
CA SER A 77 11.08 9.81 19.95
C SER A 77 10.57 9.78 21.39
N GLU A 78 11.46 9.42 22.31
CA GLU A 78 11.24 9.48 23.76
C GLU A 78 10.69 10.84 24.21
#